data_AF-A0A5C6G948-F1
#
_entry.id   AF-A0A5C6G948-F1
#
_cell.length_a   1.000
_cell.length_b   1.000
_cell.length_c   1.000
_cell.angle_alpha   90.00
_cell.angle_beta   90.00
_cell.angle_gamma   90.00
#
_symmetry.space_group_name_H-M   'P 1'
#
loop_
_entity.id
_entity.type
_entity.pdbx_description
1 polymer ?
#
loop_
_entity_poly.entity_id
_entity_poly.type
_entity_poly.pdbx_seq_one_letter_code
_entity_poly.pdbx_strand_id
1 'polypeptide(L)'
;MTPVARLSSMILGLASFGVARGLAAANREVVPGPGLPSLAELGITSADLYNMGRPVESSMSDTSFTSQYGAKCGPDGDAYVDVDDIIACYHYLRRLNQNCVVPDNHKPSYFCVAGAGKVTGQSVTPHSTSSPCRNVAKTVLWTIDHCTRPDRTVAGVGKAWGNGDLLVGSFNKDYTLH
;
A
#
# COMPACT_ATOMS: atom_id res chain seq x y z
N MET A 1 13.45 -71.61 -19.69
CA MET A 1 13.49 -70.70 -20.85
C MET A 1 12.27 -69.79 -20.79
N THR A 2 12.44 -68.54 -20.36
CA THR A 2 11.81 -67.31 -20.86
C THR A 2 12.36 -66.12 -20.05
N PRO A 3 12.53 -64.93 -20.65
CA PRO A 3 13.54 -63.97 -20.22
C PRO A 3 13.01 -62.86 -19.31
N VAL A 4 13.93 -62.33 -18.49
CA VAL A 4 13.84 -61.07 -17.77
C VAL A 4 14.26 -59.93 -18.71
N ALA A 5 13.47 -58.87 -18.86
CA ALA A 5 13.93 -57.60 -19.43
C ALA A 5 13.11 -56.38 -18.97
N ARG A 6 13.75 -55.60 -18.08
CA ARG A 6 13.86 -54.13 -17.93
C ARG A 6 12.70 -53.21 -18.35
N LEU A 7 12.42 -52.23 -17.49
CA LEU A 7 12.45 -50.80 -17.84
C LEU A 7 12.68 -49.96 -16.58
N SER A 8 13.84 -49.32 -16.51
CA SER A 8 14.19 -48.28 -15.53
C SER A 8 13.33 -47.03 -15.77
N SER A 9 12.60 -46.59 -14.75
CA SER A 9 12.01 -45.25 -14.72
C SER A 9 12.93 -44.33 -13.92
N MET A 10 13.74 -43.54 -14.63
CA MET A 10 14.36 -42.33 -14.06
C MET A 10 13.24 -41.30 -13.87
N ILE A 11 12.94 -40.95 -12.61
CA ILE A 11 12.08 -39.80 -12.31
C ILE A 11 12.97 -38.58 -12.18
N LEU A 12 12.69 -37.64 -13.08
CA LEU A 12 13.32 -36.34 -13.30
C LEU A 12 13.16 -35.41 -12.08
N GLY A 13 14.18 -34.57 -11.86
CA GLY A 13 14.40 -33.78 -10.65
C GLY A 13 13.32 -32.74 -10.31
N LEU A 14 13.13 -32.56 -9.00
CA LEU A 14 12.47 -31.42 -8.40
C LEU A 14 13.38 -30.19 -8.51
N ALA A 15 13.12 -29.33 -9.50
CA ALA A 15 13.69 -28.00 -9.53
C ALA A 15 12.98 -27.12 -8.48
N SER A 16 13.72 -26.71 -7.45
CA SER A 16 13.27 -25.79 -6.42
C SER A 16 13.07 -24.39 -7.01
N PHE A 17 11.82 -24.00 -7.30
CA PHE A 17 11.47 -22.62 -7.66
C PHE A 17 11.44 -21.72 -6.41
N GLY A 18 12.61 -21.42 -5.85
CA GLY A 18 12.73 -20.58 -4.65
C GLY A 18 13.14 -19.12 -4.89
N VAL A 19 13.56 -18.74 -6.10
CA VAL A 19 14.41 -17.53 -6.28
C VAL A 19 13.72 -16.35 -6.99
N ALA A 20 12.50 -16.50 -7.51
CA ALA A 20 11.92 -15.46 -8.38
C ALA A 20 11.36 -14.21 -7.68
N ARG A 21 11.23 -14.20 -6.35
CA ARG A 21 10.61 -13.07 -5.62
C ARG A 21 11.57 -11.90 -5.34
N GLY A 22 12.88 -12.13 -5.32
CA GLY A 22 13.86 -11.12 -4.93
C GLY A 22 14.13 -10.04 -6.00
N LEU A 23 14.10 -10.41 -7.29
CA LEU A 23 14.44 -9.48 -8.37
C LEU A 23 13.32 -8.47 -8.70
N ALA A 24 12.06 -8.82 -8.49
CA ALA A 24 10.93 -7.94 -8.81
C ALA A 24 10.81 -6.75 -7.84
N ALA A 25 11.29 -6.88 -6.61
CA ALA A 25 11.31 -5.80 -5.62
C ALA A 25 12.47 -4.80 -5.84
N ALA A 26 13.54 -5.21 -6.54
CA ALA A 26 14.78 -4.45 -6.65
C ALA A 26 14.66 -3.12 -7.42
N ASN A 27 13.57 -2.89 -8.16
CA ASN A 27 13.32 -1.67 -8.92
C ASN A 27 12.08 -0.88 -8.46
N ARG A 28 11.43 -1.28 -7.36
CA ARG A 28 10.25 -0.57 -6.87
C ARG A 28 10.69 0.46 -5.83
N GLU A 29 10.86 1.70 -6.26
CA GLU A 29 11.21 2.82 -5.38
C GLU A 29 10.00 3.29 -4.59
N VAL A 30 10.20 3.61 -3.31
CA VAL A 30 9.24 4.36 -2.48
C VAL A 30 9.73 5.80 -2.38
N VAL A 31 8.94 6.73 -2.92
CA VAL A 31 9.22 8.16 -2.96
C VAL A 31 8.27 8.88 -1.99
N PRO A 32 8.81 9.44 -0.88
CA PRO A 32 8.07 10.32 0.02
C PRO A 32 7.42 11.53 -0.67
N GLY A 33 6.24 11.90 -0.17
CA GLY A 33 5.56 13.12 -0.58
C GLY A 33 6.31 14.40 -0.19
N PRO A 34 6.06 15.54 -0.86
CA PRO A 34 6.68 16.82 -0.53
C PRO A 34 6.48 17.20 0.94
N GLY A 35 7.57 17.61 1.60
CA GLY A 35 7.58 18.01 3.01
C GLY A 35 7.62 16.85 4.02
N LEU A 36 7.58 15.59 3.55
CA LEU A 36 7.76 14.42 4.40
C LEU A 36 9.22 13.92 4.34
N PRO A 37 9.71 13.21 5.38
CA PRO A 37 11.10 12.77 5.45
C PRO A 37 11.44 11.76 4.36
N SER A 38 12.63 11.89 3.79
CA SER A 38 13.22 10.88 2.92
C SER A 38 13.42 9.54 3.65
N LEU A 39 13.52 8.45 2.90
CA LEU A 39 13.87 7.15 3.47
C LEU A 39 15.25 7.16 4.14
N ALA A 40 16.19 7.94 3.59
CA ALA A 40 17.53 8.10 4.14
C ALA A 40 17.52 8.79 5.52
N GLU A 41 16.69 9.83 5.71
CA GLU A 41 16.50 10.48 7.02
C GLU A 41 15.88 9.54 8.06
N LEU A 42 15.11 8.54 7.60
CA LEU A 42 14.54 7.49 8.45
C LEU A 42 15.48 6.28 8.62
N GLY A 43 16.64 6.27 7.97
CA GLY A 43 17.62 5.18 8.03
C GLY A 43 17.13 3.86 7.42
N ILE A 44 16.26 3.91 6.40
CA ILE A 44 15.59 2.75 5.80
C ILE A 44 15.66 2.81 4.28
N THR A 45 15.38 1.69 3.61
CA THR A 45 15.35 1.59 2.15
C THR A 45 13.96 1.20 1.63
N SER A 46 13.74 1.38 0.32
CA SER A 46 12.56 0.84 -0.36
C SER A 46 12.45 -0.67 -0.17
N ALA A 47 13.57 -1.40 -0.28
CA ALA A 47 13.60 -2.84 -0.09
C ALA A 47 13.14 -3.26 1.31
N ASP A 48 13.53 -2.52 2.35
CA ASP A 48 13.05 -2.79 3.71
C ASP A 48 11.52 -2.70 3.78
N LEU A 49 10.93 -1.64 3.20
CA LEU A 49 9.48 -1.40 3.19
C LEU A 49 8.71 -2.53 2.49
N TYR A 50 9.18 -3.02 1.35
CA TYR A 50 8.56 -4.17 0.66
C TYR A 50 8.74 -5.49 1.41
N ASN A 51 9.83 -5.66 2.16
CA ASN A 51 10.13 -6.89 2.90
C ASN A 51 9.40 -7.02 4.25
N MET A 52 8.73 -5.97 4.74
CA MET A 52 7.95 -6.03 5.99
C MET A 52 6.68 -6.88 5.90
N GLY A 53 6.27 -7.27 4.69
CA GLY A 53 5.10 -8.11 4.46
C GLY A 53 3.77 -7.39 4.68
N ARG A 54 2.67 -8.12 4.53
CA ARG A 54 1.32 -7.57 4.72
C ARG A 54 1.09 -7.29 6.21
N PRO A 55 0.59 -6.10 6.59
CA PRO A 55 0.26 -5.81 7.98
C PRO A 55 -0.84 -6.77 8.49
N VAL A 56 -0.75 -7.19 9.75
CA VAL A 56 -1.75 -8.07 10.38
C VAL A 56 -2.80 -7.26 11.15
N GLU A 57 -4.05 -7.74 11.15
CA GLU A 57 -5.26 -7.15 11.75
C GLU A 57 -5.08 -6.62 13.18
N SER A 58 -4.19 -7.22 14.00
CA SER A 58 -3.91 -6.74 15.36
C SER A 58 -3.35 -5.31 15.42
N SER A 59 -2.90 -4.77 14.29
CA SER A 59 -2.51 -3.36 14.14
C SER A 59 -3.70 -2.37 14.16
N MET A 60 -4.94 -2.86 14.11
CA MET A 60 -6.19 -2.08 14.15
C MET A 60 -6.95 -2.15 15.48
N SER A 61 -6.32 -2.58 16.59
CA SER A 61 -6.97 -2.80 17.90
C SER A 61 -7.63 -1.56 18.57
N ASP A 62 -7.81 -0.46 17.85
CA ASP A 62 -8.47 0.77 18.29
C ASP A 62 -9.90 0.83 17.73
N THR A 63 -10.87 0.40 18.54
CA THR A 63 -12.31 0.37 18.23
C THR A 63 -12.97 1.76 18.06
N SER A 64 -12.23 2.87 18.02
CA SER A 64 -12.78 4.20 17.68
C SER A 64 -12.94 4.32 16.16
N PHE A 65 -13.91 3.57 15.64
CA PHE A 65 -14.13 3.37 14.22
C PHE A 65 -14.90 4.54 13.60
N THR A 66 -14.22 5.69 13.42
CA THR A 66 -14.79 6.85 12.69
C THR A 66 -14.38 6.92 11.21
N SER A 67 -13.47 6.07 10.76
CA SER A 67 -12.98 6.04 9.37
C SER A 67 -13.94 5.41 8.36
N GLN A 68 -14.98 4.68 8.80
CA GLN A 68 -15.95 4.06 7.87
C GLN A 68 -16.81 5.08 7.15
N TYR A 69 -16.98 6.28 7.71
CA TYR A 69 -17.90 7.26 7.13
C TYR A 69 -17.41 7.70 5.74
N GLY A 70 -17.98 7.08 4.72
CA GLY A 70 -17.65 7.31 3.31
C GLY A 70 -16.47 6.48 2.77
N ALA A 71 -15.98 5.47 3.50
CA ALA A 71 -14.95 4.58 2.99
C ALA A 71 -15.51 3.67 1.88
N LYS A 72 -14.83 3.58 0.74
CA LYS A 72 -15.28 2.82 -0.42
C LYS A 72 -14.10 2.29 -1.24
N CYS A 73 -14.32 1.16 -1.90
CA CYS A 73 -13.37 0.59 -2.86
C CYS A 73 -13.55 1.20 -4.26
N GLY A 74 -12.51 1.16 -5.07
CA GLY A 74 -12.51 1.78 -6.40
C GLY A 74 -12.27 3.29 -6.36
N PRO A 75 -12.61 4.02 -7.43
CA PRO A 75 -13.98 4.04 -7.97
C PRO A 75 -14.21 3.23 -9.27
N ASP A 76 -13.18 2.88 -10.02
CA ASP A 76 -13.26 2.10 -11.26
C ASP A 76 -12.03 1.18 -11.40
N GLY A 77 -11.93 0.42 -12.51
CA GLY A 77 -10.86 -0.55 -12.72
C GLY A 77 -9.46 0.05 -12.85
N ASP A 78 -9.33 1.23 -13.45
CA ASP A 78 -8.04 1.86 -13.76
C ASP A 78 -7.38 2.43 -12.48
N ALA A 79 -8.18 2.64 -11.44
CA ALA A 79 -7.70 3.03 -10.12
C ALA A 79 -6.90 1.92 -9.39
N TYR A 80 -7.04 0.65 -9.79
CA TYR A 80 -6.45 -0.48 -9.09
C TYR A 80 -4.97 -0.69 -9.43
N VAL A 81 -4.19 -1.06 -8.41
CA VAL A 81 -2.74 -1.28 -8.49
C VAL A 81 -2.33 -2.46 -7.63
N ASP A 82 -1.16 -3.06 -7.90
CA ASP A 82 -0.55 -4.08 -7.04
C ASP A 82 -0.56 -3.65 -5.56
N VAL A 83 -1.16 -4.49 -4.71
CA VAL A 83 -1.31 -4.21 -3.28
C VAL A 83 0.02 -4.04 -2.56
N ASP A 84 1.10 -4.67 -3.04
CA ASP A 84 2.41 -4.59 -2.41
C ASP A 84 2.98 -3.15 -2.47
N ASP A 85 2.63 -2.40 -3.52
CA ASP A 85 3.02 -0.99 -3.67
C ASP A 85 2.33 -0.11 -2.61
N ILE A 86 1.04 -0.35 -2.36
CA ILE A 86 0.28 0.37 -1.33
C ILE A 86 0.71 -0.03 0.08
N ILE A 87 1.06 -1.31 0.29
CA ILE A 87 1.63 -1.81 1.56
C ILE A 87 2.98 -1.12 1.86
N ALA A 88 3.84 -0.92 0.85
CA ALA A 88 5.10 -0.21 1.04
C ALA A 88 4.86 1.24 1.51
N CYS A 89 3.88 1.93 0.92
CA CYS A 89 3.46 3.25 1.39
C CYS A 89 2.86 3.24 2.79
N TYR A 90 2.08 2.23 3.15
CA TYR A 90 1.59 2.05 4.53
C TYR A 90 2.76 2.00 5.53
N HIS A 91 3.77 1.17 5.27
CA HIS A 91 4.91 1.00 6.17
C HIS A 91 5.71 2.29 6.34
N TYR A 92 5.87 3.05 5.26
CA TYR A 92 6.50 4.36 5.29
C TYR A 92 5.71 5.33 6.18
N LEU A 93 4.41 5.53 5.90
CA LEU A 93 3.56 6.48 6.62
C LEU A 93 3.39 6.11 8.10
N ARG A 94 3.36 4.80 8.42
CA ARG A 94 3.22 4.31 9.80
C ARG A 94 4.42 4.65 10.68
N ARG A 95 5.61 4.84 10.09
CA ARG A 95 6.85 5.21 10.80
C ARG A 95 6.96 6.70 11.08
N LEU A 96 6.14 7.53 10.47
CA LEU A 96 6.23 8.98 10.60
C LEU A 96 5.59 9.46 11.91
N ASN A 97 6.37 10.22 12.69
CA ASN A 97 5.89 10.94 13.87
C ASN A 97 5.61 12.42 13.56
N GLN A 98 4.84 12.67 12.50
CA GLN A 98 4.42 14.02 12.09
C GLN A 98 3.03 14.00 11.44
N ASN A 99 2.53 15.17 11.09
CA ASN A 99 1.27 15.32 10.38
C ASN A 99 1.46 15.24 8.86
N CYS A 100 0.54 14.55 8.22
CA CYS A 100 0.33 14.57 6.78
C CYS A 100 -0.64 15.73 6.49
N VAL A 101 -0.14 16.76 5.80
CA VAL A 101 -0.84 18.03 5.58
C VAL A 101 -1.33 18.11 4.15
N VAL A 102 -2.55 18.61 3.96
CA VAL A 102 -3.13 18.90 2.65
C VAL A 102 -3.45 20.40 2.56
N PRO A 103 -3.17 21.06 1.44
CA PRO A 103 -3.42 22.48 1.26
C PRO A 103 -4.91 22.82 1.09
N ASP A 104 -5.22 24.11 1.10
CA ASP A 104 -6.57 24.65 0.85
C ASP A 104 -7.11 24.30 -0.55
N ASN A 105 -8.39 24.59 -0.75
CA ASN A 105 -9.11 24.50 -2.03
C ASN A 105 -9.17 23.08 -2.61
N HIS A 106 -9.31 22.07 -1.75
CA HIS A 106 -9.40 20.66 -2.16
C HIS A 106 -8.22 20.21 -3.05
N LYS A 107 -7.06 20.86 -2.95
CA LYS A 107 -5.90 20.46 -3.74
C LYS A 107 -5.36 19.13 -3.21
N PRO A 108 -5.16 18.11 -4.05
CA PRO A 108 -4.62 16.84 -3.60
C PRO A 108 -3.13 17.00 -3.25
N SER A 109 -2.71 16.31 -2.20
CA SER A 109 -1.31 16.08 -1.86
C SER A 109 -0.96 14.61 -2.07
N TYR A 110 0.27 14.36 -2.48
CA TYR A 110 0.85 13.02 -2.51
C TYR A 110 1.61 12.82 -1.20
N PHE A 111 1.28 11.78 -0.45
CA PHE A 111 2.00 11.42 0.78
C PHE A 111 3.08 10.37 0.53
N CYS A 112 2.85 9.49 -0.44
CA CYS A 112 3.81 8.47 -0.84
C CYS A 112 3.48 7.98 -2.26
N VAL A 113 4.51 7.75 -3.06
CA VAL A 113 4.44 7.00 -4.32
C VAL A 113 5.34 5.78 -4.16
N ALA A 114 4.88 4.60 -4.55
CA ALA A 114 5.64 3.37 -4.47
C ALA A 114 5.38 2.54 -5.71
N GLY A 115 6.40 2.26 -6.53
CA GLY A 115 6.20 1.53 -7.78
C GLY A 115 5.14 2.19 -8.68
N ALA A 116 4.05 1.47 -8.95
CA ALA A 116 2.90 1.97 -9.70
C ALA A 116 1.78 2.53 -8.79
N GLY A 117 1.91 2.46 -7.46
CA GLY A 117 0.93 2.91 -6.49
C GLY A 117 1.19 4.31 -5.93
N LYS A 118 0.13 4.95 -5.43
CA LYS A 118 0.21 6.20 -4.67
C LYS A 118 -0.78 6.24 -3.51
N VAL A 119 -0.38 6.94 -2.46
CA VAL A 119 -1.25 7.37 -1.36
C VAL A 119 -1.40 8.88 -1.39
N THR A 120 -2.63 9.35 -1.45
CA THR A 120 -2.98 10.77 -1.56
C THR A 120 -3.79 11.26 -0.36
N GLY A 121 -3.82 12.57 -0.16
CA GLY A 121 -4.72 13.26 0.76
C GLY A 121 -5.41 14.44 0.10
N GLN A 122 -6.63 14.74 0.52
CA GLN A 122 -7.37 15.92 0.10
C GLN A 122 -8.25 16.43 1.25
N SER A 123 -8.37 17.75 1.43
CA SER A 123 -9.31 18.29 2.41
C SER A 123 -10.75 18.09 1.95
N VAL A 124 -11.64 17.70 2.85
CA VAL A 124 -13.10 17.66 2.58
C VAL A 124 -13.74 19.05 2.68
N THR A 125 -13.01 20.02 3.22
CA THR A 125 -13.42 21.42 3.34
C THR A 125 -12.55 22.29 2.42
N PRO A 126 -12.91 23.56 2.14
CA PRO A 126 -12.05 24.44 1.35
C PRO A 126 -10.76 24.84 2.10
N HIS A 127 -10.63 24.51 3.38
CA HIS A 127 -9.49 24.86 4.22
C HIS A 127 -8.45 23.75 4.28
N SER A 128 -7.19 24.15 4.44
CA SER A 128 -6.06 23.29 4.77
C SER A 128 -6.39 22.48 6.02
N THR A 129 -6.03 21.20 5.99
CA THR A 129 -6.20 20.31 7.12
C THR A 129 -5.02 19.36 7.21
N SER A 130 -4.91 18.68 8.34
CA SER A 130 -3.88 17.69 8.54
C SER A 130 -4.35 16.58 9.47
N SER A 131 -3.70 15.44 9.38
CA SER A 131 -3.88 14.34 10.31
C SER A 131 -2.52 13.72 10.59
N PRO A 132 -2.27 13.15 11.79
CA PRO A 132 -1.08 12.35 12.02
C PRO A 132 -0.89 11.32 10.88
N CYS A 133 0.30 11.21 10.31
CA CYS A 133 0.54 10.27 9.21
C CYS A 133 0.26 8.82 9.60
N ARG A 134 0.40 8.48 10.90
CA ARG A 134 -0.07 7.20 11.45
C ARG A 134 -1.57 6.95 11.29
N ASN A 135 -2.41 7.98 11.32
CA ASN A 135 -3.85 7.88 11.11
C ASN A 135 -4.19 7.79 9.62
N VAL A 136 -3.41 8.46 8.77
CA VAL A 136 -3.45 8.22 7.31
C VAL A 136 -3.11 6.77 7.01
N ALA A 137 -2.05 6.22 7.62
CA ALA A 137 -1.66 4.81 7.47
C ALA A 137 -2.77 3.84 7.93
N LYS A 138 -3.49 4.14 9.03
CA LYS A 138 -4.68 3.34 9.41
C LYS A 138 -5.73 3.28 8.29
N THR A 139 -5.89 4.37 7.52
CA THR A 139 -6.82 4.42 6.37
C THR A 139 -6.35 3.60 5.21
N VAL A 140 -5.06 3.69 4.89
CA VAL A 140 -4.45 2.86 3.87
C VAL A 140 -4.60 1.38 4.23
N LEU A 141 -4.42 1.01 5.51
CA LEU A 141 -4.59 -0.37 5.95
C LEU A 141 -6.04 -0.86 5.77
N TRP A 142 -7.04 -0.04 6.11
CA TRP A 142 -8.42 -0.42 5.86
C TRP A 142 -8.68 -0.71 4.38
N THR A 143 -8.13 0.12 3.49
CA THR A 143 -8.20 -0.12 2.04
C THR A 143 -7.51 -1.43 1.63
N ILE A 144 -6.33 -1.74 2.20
CA ILE A 144 -5.63 -3.02 1.98
C ILE A 144 -6.45 -4.22 2.48
N ASP A 145 -7.20 -4.07 3.57
CA ASP A 145 -7.93 -5.18 4.17
C ASP A 145 -9.29 -5.43 3.51
N HIS A 146 -9.95 -4.37 3.04
CA HIS A 146 -11.34 -4.45 2.57
C HIS A 146 -11.47 -4.32 1.05
N CYS A 147 -10.49 -3.70 0.37
CA CYS A 147 -10.58 -3.39 -1.04
C CYS A 147 -9.58 -4.14 -1.93
N THR A 148 -8.69 -4.94 -1.34
CA THR A 148 -7.84 -5.83 -2.13
C THR A 148 -8.66 -6.94 -2.77
N ARG A 149 -8.55 -7.05 -4.09
CA ARG A 149 -9.22 -8.04 -4.92
C ARG A 149 -8.45 -9.36 -4.94
N PRO A 150 -9.10 -10.47 -5.38
CA PRO A 150 -8.43 -11.78 -5.51
C PRO A 150 -7.19 -11.78 -6.42
N ASP A 151 -7.11 -10.85 -7.39
CA ASP A 151 -5.97 -10.67 -8.29
C ASP A 151 -4.80 -9.89 -7.68
N ARG A 152 -4.86 -9.60 -6.37
CA ARG A 152 -3.88 -8.82 -5.59
C ARG A 152 -3.81 -7.33 -5.97
N THR A 153 -4.83 -6.81 -6.65
CA THR A 153 -4.92 -5.38 -6.88
C THR A 153 -5.76 -4.69 -5.80
N VAL A 154 -5.51 -3.41 -5.53
CA VAL A 154 -6.21 -2.62 -4.52
C VAL A 154 -6.48 -1.20 -5.00
N ALA A 155 -7.65 -0.66 -4.66
CA ALA A 155 -7.95 0.76 -4.74
C ALA A 155 -9.06 1.12 -3.75
N GLY A 156 -8.97 2.31 -3.16
CA GLY A 156 -10.04 2.80 -2.31
C GLY A 156 -9.74 4.14 -1.67
N VAL A 157 -10.79 4.70 -1.06
CA VAL A 157 -10.75 5.95 -0.32
C VAL A 157 -11.39 5.79 1.05
N GLY A 158 -10.96 6.62 1.99
CA GLY A 158 -11.57 6.73 3.31
C GLY A 158 -11.17 8.03 3.99
N LYS A 159 -11.80 8.35 5.12
CA LYS A 159 -11.42 9.51 5.91
C LYS A 159 -10.32 9.13 6.91
N ALA A 160 -9.34 10.00 7.08
CA ALA A 160 -8.30 9.85 8.10
C ALA A 160 -8.92 9.80 9.50
N TRP A 161 -8.37 8.95 10.37
CA TRP A 161 -8.80 8.82 11.75
C TRP A 161 -8.54 10.12 12.51
N GLY A 162 -9.44 10.48 13.43
CA GLY A 162 -9.29 11.63 14.33
C GLY A 162 -10.22 12.77 13.97
N ASN A 163 -9.94 13.52 12.90
CA ASN A 163 -10.72 14.72 12.54
C ASN A 163 -11.78 14.49 11.45
N GLY A 164 -11.67 13.45 10.61
CA GLY A 164 -12.63 13.17 9.54
C GLY A 164 -12.64 14.19 8.39
N ASP A 165 -11.70 15.14 8.39
CA ASP A 165 -11.63 16.24 7.41
C ASP A 165 -10.65 15.98 6.28
N LEU A 166 -9.88 14.89 6.36
CA LEU A 166 -8.87 14.52 5.38
C LEU A 166 -9.30 13.23 4.68
N LEU A 167 -9.62 13.32 3.40
CA LEU A 167 -9.87 12.17 2.53
C LEU A 167 -8.53 11.57 2.09
N VAL A 168 -8.33 10.30 2.37
CA VAL A 168 -7.14 9.52 2.01
C VAL A 168 -7.49 8.57 0.88
N GLY A 169 -6.66 8.53 -0.15
CA GLY A 169 -6.81 7.63 -1.30
C GLY A 169 -5.63 6.69 -1.46
N SER A 170 -5.88 5.48 -1.94
CA SER A 170 -4.87 4.51 -2.38
C SER A 170 -5.21 4.07 -3.79
N PHE A 171 -4.33 4.37 -4.75
CA PHE A 171 -4.63 4.23 -6.18
C PHE A 171 -3.41 3.87 -7.00
N ASN A 172 -3.64 3.46 -8.24
CA ASN A 172 -2.66 3.55 -9.31
C ASN A 172 -2.18 5.00 -9.45
N LYS A 173 -0.86 5.20 -9.57
CA LYS A 173 -0.23 6.51 -9.65
C LYS A 173 -0.69 7.34 -10.85
N ASP A 174 -1.04 6.66 -11.95
CA ASP A 174 -1.49 7.29 -13.19
C ASP A 174 -3.00 7.57 -13.19
N TYR A 175 -3.74 7.09 -12.18
CA TYR A 175 -5.15 7.41 -12.00
C TYR A 175 -5.34 8.88 -11.62
N THR A 176 -6.14 9.61 -12.38
CA THR A 176 -6.45 11.01 -12.07
C THR A 176 -7.69 11.09 -11.18
N LEU A 177 -7.56 11.75 -10.04
CA LEU A 177 -8.71 12.04 -9.19
C LEU A 177 -9.54 13.14 -9.85
N HIS A 178 -10.80 12.82 -10.14
CA HIS A 178 -11.80 13.75 -10.68
C HIS A 178 -12.59 14.45 -9.57
#